data_AF-A0A8J4CBC3-F1
#
_entry.id   AF-A0A8J4CBC3-F1
#
_cell.length_a   1.000
_cell.length_b   1.000
_cell.length_c   1.000
_cell.angle_alpha   90.00
_cell.angle_beta   90.00
_cell.angle_gamma   90.00
#
_symmetry.space_group_name_H-M   'P 1'
#
loop_
_entity.id
_entity.type
_entity.pdbx_description
1 polymer ?
#
loop_
_entity_poly.entity_id
_entity_poly.type
_entity_poly.pdbx_seq_one_letter_code
_entity_poly.pdbx_strand_id
1 'polypeptide(L)'
;MMTRWLQASVPSTLPANASHQVGVGAFVVNSRGEVLVVLERTGVLRSRGVWKMPTGVVTMGEDLTVAAERELLEETGISARVEAMLAVRQAHGFAFGKSDMFVVLGMRPIPDEQQPIPQVQIMGWKSQGLGNVQA
;
A
#
# COMPACT_ATOMS: atom_id res chain seq x y z
N MET A 1 -10.33 -19.11 -17.10
CA MET A 1 -9.63 -19.94 -18.11
C MET A 1 -9.43 -21.33 -17.53
N MET A 2 -9.73 -22.38 -18.28
CA MET A 2 -9.48 -23.77 -17.85
C MET A 2 -8.24 -24.30 -18.57
N THR A 3 -7.38 -25.01 -17.85
CA THR A 3 -6.17 -25.63 -18.40
C THR A 3 -6.13 -27.12 -18.04
N ARG A 4 -5.50 -27.93 -18.89
CA ARG A 4 -5.25 -29.35 -18.63
C ARG A 4 -3.88 -29.73 -19.17
N TRP A 5 -3.04 -30.31 -18.31
CA TRP A 5 -1.77 -30.91 -18.72
C TRP A 5 -2.02 -32.32 -19.25
N LEU A 6 -1.51 -32.61 -20.46
CA LEU A 6 -1.81 -33.87 -21.14
C LEU A 6 -0.75 -34.96 -20.91
N GLN A 7 0.46 -34.60 -20.49
CA GLN A 7 1.53 -35.58 -20.28
C GLN A 7 1.41 -36.19 -18.87
N ALA A 8 0.87 -37.41 -18.78
CA ALA A 8 0.58 -38.05 -17.50
C ALA A 8 1.82 -38.50 -16.71
N SER A 9 2.94 -38.75 -17.40
CA SER A 9 4.18 -39.28 -16.80
C SER A 9 5.13 -38.20 -16.27
N VAL A 10 4.84 -36.91 -16.48
CA VAL A 10 5.68 -35.81 -16.01
C VAL A 10 4.83 -34.76 -15.27
N PRO A 11 5.39 -34.12 -14.22
CA PRO A 11 4.70 -33.04 -13.53
C PRO A 11 4.30 -31.92 -14.49
N SER A 12 3.12 -31.33 -14.26
CA SER A 12 2.66 -30.16 -15.03
C SER A 12 3.62 -28.99 -14.83
N THR A 13 4.13 -28.43 -15.93
CA THR A 13 4.93 -27.20 -15.92
C THR A 13 4.09 -25.94 -16.15
N LEU A 14 2.76 -26.09 -16.27
CA LEU A 14 1.87 -24.93 -16.34
C LEU A 14 1.98 -24.13 -15.03
N PRO A 15 2.07 -22.79 -15.10
CA PRO A 15 2.02 -21.95 -13.92
C PRO A 15 0.75 -22.21 -13.13
N ALA A 16 0.89 -22.31 -11.80
CA ALA A 16 -0.27 -22.32 -10.91
C ALA A 16 -1.05 -21.00 -11.02
N ASN A 17 -2.27 -20.99 -10.50
CA ASN A 17 -3.03 -19.73 -10.39
C ASN A 17 -2.33 -18.75 -9.44
N ALA A 18 -2.76 -17.47 -9.49
CA ALA A 18 -2.21 -16.42 -8.64
C ALA A 18 -2.16 -16.86 -7.16
N SER A 19 -0.98 -16.76 -6.56
CA SER A 19 -0.71 -17.20 -5.18
C SER A 19 -0.90 -16.09 -4.15
N HIS A 20 -0.83 -14.83 -4.59
CA HIS A 20 -0.84 -13.66 -3.72
C HIS A 20 -1.93 -12.66 -4.12
N GLN A 21 -2.52 -12.02 -3.12
CA GLN A 21 -3.02 -10.66 -3.27
C GLN A 21 -1.85 -9.71 -3.02
N VAL A 22 -1.76 -8.64 -3.81
CA VAL A 22 -0.68 -7.66 -3.69
C VAL A 22 -1.24 -6.33 -3.22
N GLY A 23 -0.73 -5.83 -2.10
CA GLY A 23 -1.07 -4.52 -1.55
C GLY A 23 0.12 -3.57 -1.58
N VAL A 24 -0.18 -2.27 -1.59
CA VAL A 24 0.81 -1.20 -1.54
C VAL A 24 0.48 -0.20 -0.44
N GLY A 25 1.52 0.34 0.20
CA GLY A 25 1.43 1.44 1.16
C GLY A 25 2.27 2.63 0.72
N ALA A 26 1.68 3.82 0.76
CA ALA A 26 2.32 5.08 0.38
C ALA A 26 2.91 5.78 1.61
N PHE A 27 4.23 5.69 1.80
CA PHE A 27 4.93 6.41 2.86
C PHE A 27 5.39 7.77 2.33
N VAL A 28 4.52 8.78 2.48
CA VAL A 28 4.75 10.12 1.93
C VAL A 28 5.40 11.01 2.98
N VAL A 29 6.53 11.64 2.61
CA VAL A 29 7.24 12.62 3.45
C VAL A 29 7.32 13.95 2.71
N ASN A 30 6.92 15.06 3.35
CA ASN A 30 7.07 16.40 2.78
C ASN A 30 8.46 17.01 3.07
N SER A 31 8.72 18.18 2.47
CA SER A 31 9.93 18.98 2.70
C SER A 31 10.25 19.29 4.17
N ARG A 32 9.23 19.29 5.05
CA ARG A 32 9.36 19.56 6.49
C ARG A 32 9.67 18.31 7.32
N GLY A 33 9.83 17.14 6.69
CA GLY A 33 10.08 15.88 7.37
C GLY A 33 8.86 15.31 8.10
N GLU A 34 7.66 15.76 7.72
CA GLU A 34 6.42 15.24 8.27
C GLU A 34 5.90 14.08 7.40
N VAL A 35 5.18 13.15 8.01
CA VAL A 35 4.58 11.98 7.34
C VAL A 35 3.08 12.16 7.17
N LEU A 36 2.58 11.85 5.97
CA LEU A 36 1.15 11.87 5.69
C LEU A 36 0.46 10.66 6.33
N VAL A 37 -0.60 10.91 7.10
CA VAL A 37 -1.42 9.86 7.71
C VAL A 37 -2.92 10.07 7.48
N VAL A 38 -3.64 8.97 7.37
CA VAL A 38 -5.09 8.87 7.12
C VAL A 38 -5.80 8.17 8.29
N LEU A 39 -7.08 8.48 8.51
CA LEU A 39 -7.99 7.72 9.37
C LEU A 39 -9.14 7.13 8.55
N GLU A 40 -9.26 5.79 8.50
CA GLU A 40 -10.32 5.14 7.71
C GLU A 40 -11.74 5.65 8.05
N ARG A 41 -12.43 6.16 7.02
CA ARG A 41 -13.86 6.54 7.13
C ARG A 41 -14.77 5.31 7.14
N THR A 42 -14.32 4.23 6.53
CA THR A 42 -15.04 2.97 6.32
C THR A 42 -14.06 1.81 6.40
N GLY A 43 -14.50 0.65 6.90
CA GLY A 43 -13.65 -0.52 7.06
C GLY A 43 -13.51 -0.96 8.52
N VAL A 44 -12.57 -1.87 8.77
CA VAL A 44 -12.37 -2.52 10.08
C VAL A 44 -11.80 -1.55 11.11
N LEU A 45 -11.05 -0.54 10.67
CA LEU A 45 -10.42 0.46 11.54
C LEU A 45 -11.27 1.72 11.74
N ARG A 46 -12.46 1.78 11.13
CA ARG A 46 -13.41 2.88 11.32
C ARG A 46 -13.67 3.12 12.82
N SER A 47 -13.63 4.38 13.24
CA SER A 47 -13.87 4.82 14.62
C SER A 47 -12.89 4.29 15.66
N ARG A 48 -11.79 3.61 15.26
CA ARG A 48 -10.74 3.15 16.19
C ARG A 48 -9.67 4.21 16.46
N GLY A 49 -9.69 5.33 15.75
CA GLY A 49 -8.70 6.41 15.90
C GLY A 49 -7.28 6.00 15.49
N VAL A 50 -7.14 4.93 14.70
CA VAL A 50 -5.84 4.40 14.27
C VAL A 50 -5.37 5.15 13.03
N TRP A 51 -4.29 5.91 13.19
CA TRP A 51 -3.59 6.56 12.09
C TRP A 51 -2.79 5.53 11.31
N LYS A 52 -2.97 5.50 9.99
CA LYS A 52 -2.19 4.66 9.07
C LYS A 52 -1.67 5.49 7.91
N MET A 53 -0.72 4.94 7.17
CA MET A 53 -0.37 5.46 5.85
C MET A 53 -1.49 5.13 4.85
N PRO A 54 -1.64 5.89 3.75
CA PRO A 54 -2.51 5.50 2.65
C PRO A 54 -2.13 4.12 2.10
N THR A 55 -3.13 3.28 1.80
CA THR A 55 -2.91 1.88 1.41
C THR A 55 -3.95 1.42 0.40
N GLY A 56 -3.54 0.59 -0.56
CA GLY A 56 -4.49 0.02 -1.51
C GLY A 56 -4.05 -1.33 -2.07
N VAL A 57 -4.82 -1.83 -3.03
CA VAL A 57 -4.59 -3.12 -3.70
C VAL A 57 -4.11 -2.88 -5.12
N VAL A 58 -3.11 -3.64 -5.54
CA VAL A 58 -2.57 -3.55 -6.90
C VAL A 58 -3.49 -4.31 -7.86
N THR A 59 -3.88 -3.65 -8.94
CA THR A 59 -4.70 -4.25 -9.98
C THR A 59 -3.88 -5.20 -10.88
N MET A 60 -4.51 -6.21 -11.47
CA MET A 60 -3.84 -7.11 -12.40
C MET A 60 -3.22 -6.33 -13.58
N GLY A 61 -1.91 -6.47 -13.78
CA GLY A 61 -1.17 -5.78 -14.83
C GLY A 61 -0.76 -4.34 -14.48
N GLU A 62 -1.03 -3.88 -13.26
CA GLU A 62 -0.64 -2.57 -12.75
C GLU A 62 0.74 -2.63 -12.07
N ASP A 63 1.59 -1.64 -12.35
CA ASP A 63 2.87 -1.50 -11.66
C ASP A 63 2.67 -1.02 -10.22
N LEU A 64 3.53 -1.49 -9.30
CA LEU A 64 3.46 -1.11 -7.88
C LEU A 64 3.49 0.41 -7.67
N THR A 65 4.30 1.11 -8.45
CA THR A 65 4.46 2.57 -8.37
C THR A 65 3.18 3.28 -8.81
N VAL A 66 2.60 2.84 -9.94
CA VAL A 66 1.34 3.36 -10.46
C VAL A 66 0.20 3.12 -9.48
N ALA A 67 0.11 1.92 -8.91
CA ALA A 67 -0.89 1.60 -7.90
C ALA A 67 -0.78 2.51 -6.68
N ALA A 68 0.43 2.71 -6.14
CA ALA A 68 0.63 3.58 -4.97
C ALA A 68 0.28 5.05 -5.25
N GLU A 69 0.66 5.58 -6.42
CA GLU A 69 0.32 6.94 -6.83
C GLU A 69 -1.19 7.12 -7.01
N ARG A 70 -1.86 6.14 -7.64
CA ARG A 70 -3.33 6.13 -7.82
C ARG A 70 -4.06 6.08 -6.48
N GLU A 71 -3.73 5.11 -5.63
CA GLU A 71 -4.39 4.91 -4.34
C GLU A 71 -4.19 6.12 -3.41
N LEU A 72 -2.99 6.71 -3.41
CA LEU A 72 -2.75 7.95 -2.68
C LEU A 72 -3.66 9.08 -3.16
N LEU A 73 -3.78 9.26 -4.48
CA LEU A 73 -4.61 10.30 -5.07
C LEU A 73 -6.10 10.06 -4.76
N GLU A 74 -6.57 8.82 -4.89
CA GLU A 74 -7.96 8.44 -4.61
C GLU A 74 -8.32 8.65 -3.13
N GLU A 75 -7.45 8.23 -2.20
CA GLU A 75 -7.73 8.38 -0.77
C GLU A 75 -7.59 9.85 -0.33
N THR A 76 -6.56 10.56 -0.76
CA THR A 76 -6.12 11.82 -0.12
C THR A 76 -6.20 13.06 -1.00
N GLY A 77 -6.38 12.89 -2.30
CA GLY A 77 -6.27 13.96 -3.30
C GLY A 77 -4.85 14.51 -3.51
N ILE A 78 -3.83 13.96 -2.83
CA ILE A 78 -2.44 14.36 -2.98
C ILE A 78 -1.81 13.59 -4.13
N SER A 79 -1.05 14.28 -4.97
CA SER A 79 -0.17 13.66 -5.96
C SER A 79 1.22 13.54 -5.37
N ALA A 80 1.86 12.38 -5.53
CA ALA A 80 3.24 12.16 -5.12
C ALA A 80 3.96 11.28 -6.15
N ARG A 81 5.30 11.24 -6.08
CA ARG A 81 6.12 10.31 -6.86
C ARG A 81 6.83 9.34 -5.95
N VAL A 82 6.91 8.10 -6.40
CA VAL A 82 7.72 7.08 -5.73
C VAL A 82 9.20 7.36 -5.94
N GLU A 83 9.96 7.35 -4.85
CA GLU A 83 11.42 7.48 -4.87
C GLU A 83 12.13 6.16 -4.53
N ALA A 84 11.55 5.32 -3.67
CA ALA A 84 12.17 4.08 -3.23
C ALA A 84 11.16 3.03 -2.75
N MET A 85 11.53 1.76 -2.81
CA MET A 85 10.87 0.68 -2.07
C MET A 85 11.51 0.56 -0.70
N LEU A 86 10.71 0.70 0.37
CA LEU A 86 11.19 0.71 1.75
C LEU A 86 11.12 -0.66 2.42
N ALA A 87 10.04 -1.40 2.16
CA ALA A 87 9.83 -2.69 2.79
C ALA A 87 8.91 -3.59 1.96
N VAL A 88 9.06 -4.91 2.16
CA VAL A 88 8.15 -5.94 1.66
C VAL A 88 7.76 -6.83 2.83
N ARG A 89 6.47 -7.09 2.97
CA ARG A 89 5.91 -8.06 3.93
C ARG A 89 5.20 -9.16 3.17
N GLN A 90 5.40 -10.40 3.59
CA GLN A 90 4.58 -11.52 3.19
C GLN A 90 3.86 -12.10 4.41
N ALA A 91 2.59 -12.45 4.27
CA ALA A 91 1.84 -13.16 5.29
C ALA A 91 0.88 -14.18 4.67
N HIS A 92 0.56 -15.23 5.42
CA HIS A 92 -0.26 -16.36 4.94
C HIS A 92 -1.63 -16.39 5.63
N GLY A 93 -2.57 -17.15 5.05
CA GLY A 93 -3.91 -17.33 5.63
C GLY A 93 -4.88 -16.19 5.34
N PHE A 94 -4.70 -15.49 4.23
CA PHE A 94 -5.61 -14.43 3.77
C PHE A 94 -6.77 -15.00 2.95
N ALA A 95 -7.53 -14.13 2.29
CA ALA A 95 -8.72 -14.49 1.52
C ALA A 95 -8.48 -15.67 0.56
N PHE A 96 -9.43 -16.61 0.50
CA PHE A 96 -9.39 -17.79 -0.37
C PHE A 96 -8.14 -18.68 -0.20
N GLY A 97 -7.53 -18.67 1.00
CA GLY A 97 -6.31 -19.44 1.30
C GLY A 97 -5.07 -18.91 0.57
N LYS A 98 -5.12 -17.69 0.05
CA LYS A 98 -3.99 -17.03 -0.61
C LYS A 98 -3.09 -16.35 0.41
N SER A 99 -1.90 -15.98 -0.04
CA SER A 99 -0.97 -15.16 0.74
C SER A 99 -1.19 -13.69 0.42
N ASP A 100 -0.78 -12.81 1.32
CA ASP A 100 -0.73 -11.37 1.13
C ASP A 100 0.73 -10.97 0.94
N MET A 101 1.02 -10.19 -0.09
CA MET A 101 2.29 -9.54 -0.31
C MET A 101 2.06 -8.03 -0.27
N PHE A 102 2.68 -7.34 0.68
CA PHE A 102 2.50 -5.92 0.90
C PHE A 102 3.80 -5.17 0.72
N VAL A 103 3.82 -4.15 -0.13
CA VAL A 103 5.00 -3.35 -0.45
C VAL A 103 4.82 -1.92 0.06
N VAL A 104 5.79 -1.41 0.80
CA VAL A 104 5.82 -0.01 1.25
C VAL A 104 6.73 0.79 0.33
N LEU A 105 6.19 1.85 -0.26
CA LEU A 105 6.92 2.75 -1.15
C LEU A 105 7.10 4.12 -0.49
N GLY A 106 8.33 4.61 -0.47
CA GLY A 106 8.68 5.96 -0.04
C GLY A 106 8.41 6.94 -1.16
N MET A 107 7.68 8.02 -0.84
CA MET A 107 7.16 8.96 -1.84
C MET A 107 7.36 10.41 -1.41
N ARG A 108 7.44 11.31 -2.39
CA ARG A 108 7.40 12.76 -2.19
C ARG A 108 6.23 13.44 -2.91
N PRO A 109 5.52 14.36 -2.25
CA PRO A 109 4.39 15.07 -2.83
C PRO A 109 4.81 15.99 -3.99
N ILE A 110 3.91 16.20 -4.95
CA ILE A 110 4.08 17.10 -6.10
C ILE A 110 2.84 17.98 -6.27
N PRO A 111 2.91 19.31 -6.00
CA PRO A 111 4.05 20.03 -5.44
C PRO A 111 4.40 19.62 -4.00
N ASP A 112 5.61 19.96 -3.57
CA ASP A 112 6.21 19.52 -2.28
C ASP A 112 5.39 19.98 -1.05
N GLU A 113 4.63 21.07 -1.19
CA GLU A 113 3.71 21.60 -0.17
C GLU A 113 2.25 21.50 -0.61
N GLN A 114 1.76 20.26 -0.78
CA GLN A 114 0.33 20.00 -0.91
C GLN A 114 -0.34 19.87 0.46
N GLN A 115 -1.45 20.58 0.63
CA GLN A 115 -2.37 20.30 1.73
C GLN A 115 -3.30 19.14 1.35
N PRO A 116 -3.50 18.15 2.24
CA PRO A 116 -4.46 17.08 1.99
C PRO A 116 -5.87 17.66 1.85
N ILE A 117 -6.59 17.22 0.82
CA ILE A 117 -8.00 17.57 0.63
C ILE A 117 -8.88 16.37 1.05
N PRO A 118 -9.93 16.55 1.87
CA PRO A 118 -10.53 15.40 2.53
C PRO A 118 -11.50 14.63 1.62
N GLN A 119 -11.17 13.38 1.29
CA GLN A 119 -12.16 12.30 1.11
C GLN A 119 -12.19 11.33 2.31
N VAL A 120 -11.19 11.42 3.19
CA VAL A 120 -10.99 10.66 4.43
C VAL A 120 -11.44 11.45 5.67
N GLN A 121 -11.74 10.79 6.80
CA GLN A 121 -12.38 11.42 7.97
C GLN A 121 -11.52 12.51 8.63
N ILE A 122 -10.20 12.30 8.78
CA ILE A 122 -9.21 13.30 9.21
C ILE A 122 -7.88 12.96 8.53
N MET A 123 -7.20 13.98 8.01
CA MET A 123 -5.86 13.91 7.41
C MET A 123 -4.90 14.78 8.22
N GLY A 124 -3.64 14.37 8.32
CA GLY A 124 -2.63 15.17 9.01
C GLY A 124 -1.21 14.82 8.62
N TRP A 125 -0.35 15.82 8.73
CA TRP A 125 1.11 15.66 8.73
C TRP A 125 1.56 15.44 10.17
N LYS A 126 2.29 14.36 10.45
CA LYS A 126 2.91 14.13 11.76
C LYS A 126 4.43 14.26 11.65
N SER A 127 5.04 15.05 12.53
CA SER A 127 6.50 15.08 12.66
C SER A 127 7.01 13.70 13.06
N GLN A 128 8.15 13.30 12.50
CA GLN A 128 8.88 12.14 13.02
C GLN A 128 9.44 12.50 14.39
N GLY A 129 8.66 12.29 15.44
CA GLY A 129 9.16 12.28 16.79
C GLY A 129 10.08 11.09 16.97
N LEU A 130 11.40 11.27 16.79
CA LEU A 130 12.38 10.44 17.48
C LEU A 130 12.28 10.78 18.97
N GLY A 131 11.26 10.21 19.62
CA GLY A 131 11.19 10.19 21.07
C GLY A 131 12.42 9.44 21.57
N ASN A 132 13.25 10.11 22.37
CA ASN A 132 14.37 9.51 23.07
C ASN A 132 13.93 8.20 23.73
N VAL A 133 14.37 7.07 23.19
CA VAL A 133 14.40 5.81 23.93
C VAL A 133 15.54 5.96 24.92
N GLN A 134 15.23 6.47 26.11
CA GLN A 134 16.11 6.26 27.25
C GLN A 134 16.05 4.77 27.58
N ALA A 135 17.22 4.16 27.58
CA ALA A 135 17.47 2.78 28.01
C ALA A 135 17.12 2.56 29.48
#